data_AF-A0A0G1EXD7-F1
#
_entry.id   AF-A0A0G1EXD7-F1
#
_cell.length_a   1.000
_cell.length_b   1.000
_cell.length_c   1.000
_cell.angle_alpha   90.00
_cell.angle_beta   90.00
_cell.angle_gamma   90.00
#
_symmetry.space_group_name_H-M   'P 1'
#
loop_
_entity.id
_entity.type
_entity.pdbx_description
1 polymer ?
#
loop_
_entity_poly.entity_id
_entity_poly.type
_entity_poly.pdbx_seq_one_letter_code
_entity_poly.pdbx_strand_id
1 'polypeptide(L)'
;MFKILKAGKDVIIDEGFWAKSQRDDIKKKVSEVGAKPILYYVECPVEKMRERVVTRSKLPPEDSFEISGEMFDSYLKYWQPPEEDEEFILAK
;
A
#
# COMPACT_ATOMS: atom_id res chain seq x y z
N MET A 1 10.46 9.70 -8.16
CA MET A 1 10.05 10.21 -6.84
C MET A 1 11.04 11.20 -6.20
N PHE A 2 12.21 10.78 -5.67
CA PHE A 2 13.04 11.70 -4.85
C PHE A 2 13.49 12.99 -5.57
N LYS A 3 13.73 12.93 -6.89
CA LYS A 3 14.01 14.15 -7.69
C LYS A 3 12.83 15.15 -7.69
N ILE A 4 11.60 14.65 -7.67
CA ILE A 4 10.36 15.44 -7.64
C ILE A 4 10.18 16.07 -6.25
N LEU A 5 10.40 15.29 -5.19
CA LEU A 5 10.39 15.79 -3.80
C LEU A 5 11.44 16.89 -3.60
N LYS A 6 12.68 16.69 -4.09
CA LYS A 6 13.75 17.69 -4.04
C LYS A 6 13.44 18.97 -4.84
N ALA A 7 12.52 18.91 -5.80
CA ALA A 7 12.02 20.07 -6.54
C ALA A 7 10.88 20.80 -5.81
N GLY A 8 10.58 20.45 -4.56
CA GLY A 8 9.52 21.07 -3.76
C GLY A 8 8.11 20.72 -4.22
N LYS A 9 7.93 19.55 -4.82
CA LYS A 9 6.63 19.06 -5.31
C LYS A 9 6.17 17.87 -4.48
N ASP A 10 4.86 17.81 -4.23
CA ASP A 10 4.23 16.67 -3.57
C ASP A 10 4.20 15.45 -4.48
N VAL A 11 4.33 14.26 -3.89
CA VAL A 11 4.32 12.97 -4.60
C VAL A 11 3.40 12.01 -3.87
N ILE A 12 2.48 11.39 -4.62
CA ILE A 12 1.74 10.22 -4.16
C ILE A 12 2.50 8.97 -4.60
N ILE A 13 2.72 8.06 -3.66
CA ILE A 13 3.29 6.74 -3.91
C ILE A 13 2.16 5.73 -3.79
N ASP A 14 1.66 5.27 -4.93
CA ASP A 14 0.61 4.25 -4.98
C ASP A 14 1.26 2.86 -4.98
N GLU A 15 1.67 2.43 -3.78
CA GLU A 15 2.31 1.15 -3.53
C GLU A 15 1.65 0.49 -2.31
N GLY A 16 1.62 -0.84 -2.28
CA GLY A 16 0.83 -1.56 -1.27
C GLY A 16 1.38 -1.53 0.16
N PHE A 17 2.66 -1.23 0.36
CA PHE A 17 3.38 -1.23 1.66
C PHE A 17 2.86 -2.26 2.69
N TRP A 18 3.05 -3.54 2.36
CA TRP A 18 2.44 -4.69 3.03
C TRP A 18 2.95 -4.95 4.45
N ALA A 19 4.24 -4.68 4.67
CA ALA A 19 4.89 -4.90 5.95
C ALA A 19 5.20 -3.56 6.64
N LYS A 20 5.18 -3.56 7.97
CA LYS A 20 5.57 -2.40 8.80
C LYS A 20 6.96 -1.89 8.42
N SER A 21 7.90 -2.81 8.20
CA SER A 21 9.28 -2.49 7.79
C SER A 21 9.34 -1.73 6.45
N GLN A 22 8.43 -2.00 5.51
CA GLN A 22 8.36 -1.28 4.24
C GLN A 22 7.87 0.16 4.45
N ARG A 23 6.88 0.34 5.33
CA ARG A 23 6.37 1.68 5.72
C ARG A 23 7.44 2.48 6.45
N ASP A 24 8.20 1.86 7.35
CA ASP A 24 9.29 2.51 8.07
C ASP A 24 10.44 2.93 7.14
N ASP A 25 10.83 2.05 6.22
CA ASP A 25 11.90 2.32 5.26
C ASP A 25 11.54 3.49 4.33
N ILE A 26 10.31 3.54 3.80
CA ILE A 26 9.90 4.66 2.94
C ILE A 26 9.75 5.96 3.72
N LYS A 27 9.19 5.92 4.94
CA LYS A 27 9.10 7.09 5.83
C LYS A 27 10.48 7.67 6.09
N LYS A 28 11.47 6.81 6.39
CA LYS A 28 12.87 7.22 6.57
C LYS A 28 13.44 7.90 5.32
N LYS A 29 13.33 7.26 4.15
CA LYS A 29 13.88 7.77 2.89
C LYS A 29 13.27 9.12 2.47
N VAL A 30 11.97 9.32 2.72
CA VAL A 30 11.29 10.60 2.45
C VAL A 30 11.78 11.70 3.41
N SER A 31 11.92 11.38 4.70
CA SER A 31 12.46 12.32 5.70
C SER A 31 13.91 12.71 5.41
N GLU A 32 14.75 11.79 4.94
CA GLU A 32 16.16 12.05 4.58
C GLU A 32 16.32 13.06 3.42
N VAL A 33 15.29 13.24 2.58
CA VAL A 33 15.30 14.27 1.53
C VAL A 33 14.64 15.58 1.96
N GLY A 34 14.31 15.74 3.25
CA GLY A 34 13.70 16.95 3.81
C GLY A 34 12.20 17.08 3.54
N ALA A 35 11.55 16.02 3.04
CA ALA A 35 10.11 16.00 2.81
C ALA A 35 9.37 15.40 4.01
N LYS A 36 8.08 15.72 4.15
CA LYS A 36 7.22 15.16 5.20
C LYS A 36 6.52 13.90 4.69
N PRO A 37 6.81 12.69 5.22
CA PRO A 37 6.03 11.52 4.87
C PRO A 37 4.62 11.60 5.46
N ILE A 38 3.61 11.23 4.67
CA ILE A 38 2.23 11.07 5.12
C ILE A 38 1.77 9.68 4.68
N LEU A 39 1.34 8.86 5.63
CA LEU A 39 0.80 7.54 5.37
C LEU A 39 -0.73 7.63 5.32
N TYR A 40 -1.32 7.32 4.17
CA TYR A 40 -2.76 7.14 4.04
C TYR A 40 -3.10 5.65 4.12
N TYR A 41 -4.01 5.28 5.01
CA TYR A 41 -4.51 3.91 5.13
C TYR A 41 -5.91 3.83 4.55
N VAL A 42 -6.07 3.06 3.48
CA VAL A 42 -7.37 2.76 2.86
C VAL A 42 -7.87 1.44 3.46
N GLU A 43 -8.68 1.54 4.50
CA GLU A 43 -9.20 0.36 5.18
C GLU A 43 -10.27 -0.34 4.33
N CYS A 44 -10.15 -1.67 4.20
CA CYS A 44 -11.11 -2.51 3.52
C CYS A 44 -11.21 -3.84 4.28
N PRO A 45 -12.43 -4.38 4.53
CA PRO A 45 -12.58 -5.73 5.08
C PRO A 45 -11.90 -6.78 4.20
N VAL A 46 -11.24 -7.76 4.81
CA VAL A 46 -10.50 -8.83 4.10
C VAL A 46 -11.39 -9.57 3.11
N GLU A 47 -12.63 -9.84 3.49
CA GLU A 47 -13.62 -10.53 2.68
C GLU A 47 -13.91 -9.75 1.40
N LYS A 48 -14.04 -8.41 1.51
CA LYS A 48 -14.24 -7.52 0.36
C LYS A 48 -12.99 -7.41 -0.51
N MET A 49 -11.80 -7.37 0.09
CA MET A 49 -10.55 -7.39 -0.67
C MET A 49 -10.45 -8.66 -1.52
N ARG A 50 -10.71 -9.82 -0.91
CA ARG A 50 -10.71 -11.12 -1.58
C ARG A 50 -11.75 -11.19 -2.69
N GLU A 51 -12.99 -10.78 -2.41
CA GLU A 51 -14.08 -10.75 -3.39
C GLU A 51 -13.71 -9.92 -4.63
N ARG A 52 -13.18 -8.70 -4.42
CA ARG A 52 -12.80 -7.79 -5.51
C ARG A 52 -11.67 -8.35 -6.35
N VAL A 53 -10.62 -8.87 -5.70
CA VAL A 53 -9.46 -9.44 -6.39
C VAL A 53 -9.86 -10.66 -7.21
N VAL A 54 -10.56 -11.63 -6.62
CA VAL A 54 -10.99 -12.85 -7.33
C VAL A 54 -11.95 -12.52 -8.47
N THR A 55 -12.82 -11.52 -8.29
CA THR A 55 -13.73 -11.09 -9.36
C THR A 55 -12.97 -10.44 -10.52
N ARG A 56 -12.03 -9.55 -10.23
CA ARG A 56 -11.17 -8.92 -11.25
C ARG A 56 -10.36 -9.97 -12.02
N SER A 57 -9.88 -11.00 -11.34
CA SER A 57 -9.12 -12.10 -11.97
C SER A 57 -9.91 -12.93 -12.98
N LYS A 58 -11.25 -12.82 -13.05
CA LYS A 58 -12.04 -13.54 -14.08
C LYS A 58 -11.89 -12.94 -15.48
N LEU A 59 -11.59 -11.65 -15.55
CA LEU A 59 -11.32 -10.92 -16.78
C LEU A 59 -10.35 -9.78 -16.43
N PRO A 60 -9.05 -10.10 -16.25
CA PRO A 60 -8.08 -9.11 -15.80
C PRO A 60 -7.92 -8.01 -16.86
N PRO A 61 -7.81 -6.74 -16.44
CA PRO A 61 -7.27 -5.68 -17.28
C PRO A 61 -5.87 -6.03 -17.84
N GLU A 62 -5.46 -5.37 -18.92
CA GLU A 62 -4.17 -5.64 -19.60
C GLU A 62 -2.95 -5.52 -18.66
N ASP A 63 -3.04 -4.65 -17.65
CA ASP A 63 -1.99 -4.37 -16.67
C ASP A 63 -2.19 -5.09 -15.32
N SER A 64 -3.06 -6.10 -15.27
CA SER A 64 -3.42 -6.81 -14.05
C SER A 64 -3.00 -8.27 -14.07
N PHE A 65 -2.55 -8.76 -12.91
CA PHE A 65 -2.29 -10.18 -12.69
C PHE A 65 -3.54 -10.91 -12.22
N GLU A 66 -3.68 -12.16 -12.63
CA GLU A 66 -4.66 -13.07 -12.05
C GLU A 66 -4.19 -13.51 -10.66
N ILE A 67 -5.06 -13.32 -9.67
CA ILE A 67 -4.85 -13.74 -8.29
C ILE A 67 -6.05 -14.60 -7.91
N SER A 68 -5.80 -15.89 -7.70
CA SER A 68 -6.82 -16.83 -7.20
C SER A 68 -7.12 -16.57 -5.72
N GLY A 69 -8.23 -17.15 -5.22
CA GLY A 69 -8.55 -17.08 -3.80
C GLY A 69 -7.44 -17.68 -2.92
N GLU A 70 -6.87 -18.82 -3.34
CA GLU A 70 -5.78 -19.48 -2.61
C GLU A 70 -4.51 -18.63 -2.60
N MET A 71 -4.18 -17.97 -3.72
CA MET A 71 -3.05 -17.04 -3.79
C MET A 71 -3.27 -15.86 -2.85
N PHE A 72 -4.46 -15.25 -2.87
CA PHE A 72 -4.82 -14.17 -1.96
C PHE A 72 -4.63 -14.60 -0.50
N ASP A 73 -5.18 -15.75 -0.12
CA ASP A 73 -5.10 -16.29 1.24
C ASP A 73 -3.63 -16.59 1.64
N SER A 74 -2.77 -16.95 0.67
CA SER A 74 -1.34 -17.14 0.90
C SER A 74 -0.59 -15.82 1.12
N TYR A 75 -0.92 -14.78 0.35
CA TYR A 75 -0.29 -13.46 0.48
C TYR A 75 -0.73 -12.73 1.74
N LEU A 76 -1.99 -12.89 2.16
CA LEU A 76 -2.54 -12.25 3.34
C LEU A 76 -1.73 -12.56 4.62
N LYS A 77 -1.05 -13.72 4.67
CA LYS A 77 -0.18 -14.10 5.79
C LYS A 77 1.00 -13.14 6.02
N TYR A 78 1.38 -12.38 5.01
CA TYR A 78 2.46 -11.38 5.08
C TYR A 78 1.96 -9.96 5.30
N TRP A 79 0.64 -9.75 5.25
CA TRP A 79 0.04 -8.44 5.46
C TRP A 79 0.09 -8.05 6.94
N GLN A 80 0.62 -6.87 7.21
CA GLN A 80 0.70 -6.27 8.52
C GLN A 80 -0.01 -4.90 8.44
N PRO A 81 -1.30 -4.80 8.82
CA PRO A 81 -1.99 -3.51 8.82
C PRO A 81 -1.27 -2.51 9.74
N PRO A 82 -1.43 -1.19 9.54
CA PRO A 82 -0.94 -0.20 10.49
C PRO A 82 -1.48 -0.45 11.90
N GLU A 83 -0.60 -0.40 12.89
CA GLU A 83 -0.95 -0.54 14.31
C GLU A 83 -1.06 0.83 15.00
N GLU A 84 -1.50 0.86 16.26
CA GLU A 84 -1.72 2.10 17.04
C GLU A 84 -0.46 2.97 17.22
N ASP A 85 0.73 2.37 17.11
CA ASP A 85 2.02 3.05 17.22
C ASP A 85 2.45 3.73 15.90
N GLU A 86 1.69 3.54 14.81
CA GLU A 86 1.96 4.15 13.52
C GLU A 86 1.09 5.37 13.27
N GLU A 87 1.71 6.51 12.97
CA GLU A 87 0.97 7.68 12.48
C GLU A 87 0.50 7.42 11.04
N PHE A 88 -0.82 7.42 10.84
CA PHE A 88 -1.51 7.35 9.55
C PHE A 88 -2.81 8.16 9.53
N ILE A 89 -3.26 8.51 8.33
CA ILE A 89 -4.57 9.11 8.07
C ILE A 89 -5.47 8.03 7.48
N LEU A 90 -6.59 7.74 8.15
CA LEU A 90 -7.61 6.84 7.60
C LEU A 90 -8.31 7.52 6.42
N ALA A 91 -8.14 6.98 5.22
CA ALA A 91 -8.84 7.40 4.02
C ALA A 91 -10.11 6.55 3.86
N LYS A 92 -11.26 7.24 3.73
CA LYS A 92 -12.59 6.61 3.57
C LYS A 92 -13.09 6.74 2.15
#